data_AF-A0A7Y8I756-F1
#
_entry.id   AF-A0A7Y8I756-F1
#
_cell.length_a   1.000
_cell.length_b   1.000
_cell.length_c   1.000
_cell.angle_alpha   90.00
_cell.angle_beta   90.00
_cell.angle_gamma   90.00
#
_symmetry.space_group_name_H-M   'P 1'
#
loop_
_entity.id
_entity.type
_entity.pdbx_description
1 polymer ?
#
loop_
_entity_poly.entity_id
_entity_poly.type
_entity_poly.pdbx_seq_one_letter_code
_entity_poly.pdbx_strand_id
1 'polypeptide(L)' 'MGKGDKRTKRGKINLGTFGKTRQKKIRTTKSPKPLAEKTETK' A
#
# COMPACT_ATOMS: atom_id res chain seq x y z
N MET A 1 -9.64 15.03 14.80
CA MET A 1 -9.79 15.06 13.33
C MET A 1 -11.08 14.35 12.91
N GLY A 2 -11.94 15.03 12.14
CA GLY A 2 -13.32 14.63 11.89
C GLY A 2 -13.51 13.70 10.70
N LYS A 3 -14.78 13.39 10.42
CA LYS A 3 -15.18 12.50 9.31
C LYS A 3 -14.91 13.09 7.91
N GLY A 4 -14.83 14.42 7.77
CA GLY A 4 -14.55 15.11 6.51
C GLY A 4 -13.06 15.32 6.20
N ASP A 5 -12.17 14.97 7.13
CA ASP A 5 -10.74 15.22 6.96
C ASP A 5 -10.08 14.18 6.05
N LYS A 6 -9.77 14.60 4.82
CA LYS A 6 -9.15 13.79 3.76
C LYS A 6 -7.75 13.28 4.10
N ARG A 7 -7.06 13.83 5.10
CA ARG A 7 -5.70 13.42 5.47
C ARG A 7 -5.71 12.24 6.45
N THR A 8 -6.78 12.07 7.21
CA THR A 8 -6.86 11.01 8.23
C THR A 8 -7.40 9.68 7.73
N LYS A 9 -7.03 8.61 8.43
CA LYS A 9 -7.61 7.28 8.21
C LYS A 9 -9.14 7.32 8.35
N ARG A 10 -9.68 8.02 9.37
CA ARG A 10 -11.13 8.12 9.60
C ARG A 10 -11.86 8.82 8.45
N GLY A 11 -11.34 9.95 7.96
CA GLY A 11 -11.98 10.62 6.82
C GLY A 11 -11.83 9.85 5.51
N LYS A 12 -10.70 9.20 5.28
CA LYS A 12 -10.53 8.27 4.14
C LYS A 12 -11.50 7.08 4.18
N ILE A 13 -11.83 6.57 5.37
CA ILE A 13 -12.86 5.52 5.54
C ILE A 13 -14.23 6.04 5.11
N ASN A 14 -14.66 7.20 5.61
CA ASN A 14 -16.00 7.71 5.29
C ASN A 14 -16.15 8.12 3.82
N LEU A 15 -15.09 8.65 3.21
CA LEU A 15 -15.07 9.02 1.80
C LEU A 15 -14.87 7.81 0.87
N GLY A 16 -14.62 6.62 1.41
CA GLY A 16 -14.37 5.42 0.61
C GLY A 16 -13.02 5.39 -0.14
N THR A 17 -12.21 6.45 -0.07
CA THR A 17 -10.95 6.57 -0.83
C THR A 17 -9.74 5.96 -0.11
N PHE A 18 -8.72 5.55 -0.88
CA PHE A 18 -7.44 5.07 -0.34
C PHE A 18 -6.36 6.17 -0.39
N GLY A 19 -5.26 5.96 0.31
CA GLY A 19 -4.11 6.86 0.31
C GLY A 19 -3.04 6.41 1.30
N LYS A 20 -2.03 7.25 1.55
CA LYS A 20 -0.93 6.93 2.47
C LYS A 20 -1.43 6.47 3.86
N THR A 21 -2.46 7.11 4.41
CA THR A 21 -3.02 6.81 5.74
C THR A 21 -4.08 5.70 5.75
N ARG A 22 -4.63 5.31 4.58
CA ARG A 22 -5.55 4.18 4.41
C ARG A 22 -5.14 3.41 3.16
N GLN A 23 -4.14 2.56 3.29
CA GLN A 23 -3.63 1.75 2.18
C GLN A 23 -4.61 0.63 1.83
N LYS A 24 -4.68 0.26 0.54
CA LYS A 24 -5.41 -0.92 0.10
C LYS A 24 -4.63 -2.15 0.54
N LYS A 25 -5.30 -3.11 1.18
CA LYS A 25 -4.69 -4.41 1.46
C LYS A 25 -4.35 -5.08 0.12
N ILE A 26 -3.07 -5.18 -0.20
CA ILE A 26 -2.61 -5.99 -1.32
C ILE A 26 -2.71 -7.44 -0.83
N ARG A 27 -3.59 -8.23 -1.45
CA ARG A 27 -3.58 -9.67 -1.23
C ARG A 27 -2.30 -10.19 -1.89
N THR A 28 -1.31 -10.56 -1.08
CA THR A 28 -0.07 -11.17 -1.55
C THR A 28 -0.37 -12.58 -2.07
N THR A 29 -0.92 -12.69 -3.28
CA THR A 29 -1.00 -13.96 -4.01
C THR A 29 0.29 -14.25 -4.78
N LYS A 30 1.25 -13.34 -4.74
CA LYS A 30 2.57 -13.51 -5.33
C LYS A 30 3.56 -13.68 -4.20
N SER A 31 4.01 -14.93 -4.00
CA SER A 31 5.25 -15.26 -3.33
C SER A 31 6.32 -14.27 -3.78
N PRO A 32 7.18 -13.75 -2.88
CA PRO A 32 8.28 -12.88 -3.30
C PRO A 32 9.06 -13.63 -4.39
N LYS A 33 9.12 -13.06 -5.60
CA LYS A 33 10.05 -13.53 -6.61
C LYS A 33 11.43 -13.39 -5.97
N PRO A 34 12.25 -14.45 -5.89
CA PRO A 34 13.62 -14.28 -5.42
C PRO A 34 14.27 -13.20 -6.29
N LEU A 35 14.92 -12.22 -5.66
CA LEU A 35 15.77 -11.29 -6.37
C LEU A 35 16.76 -12.16 -7.16
N ALA A 36 16.72 -12.06 -8.48
CA ALA A 36 17.69 -12.70 -9.34
C ALA A 36 19.09 -12.26 -8.86
N GLU A 37 19.87 -13.23 -8.39
CA GLU A 37 21.29 -13.08 -8.16
C GLU A 37 21.90 -12.48 -9.43
N LYS A 38 22.46 -11.28 -9.32
CA LYS A 38 23.35 -10.76 -10.35
C LYS A 38 24.64 -11.56 -10.24
N THR A 39 24.72 -12.65 -10.99
CA THR A 39 25.98 -13.33 -11.24
C THR A 39 26.90 -12.43 -12.07
N GLU A 40 28.15 -12.38 -11.66
CA GLU A 40 29.27 -11.68 -12.29
C GLU A 40 29.63 -12.30 -13.65
N THR A 41 30.12 -11.47 -14.59
CA THR A 41 31.03 -11.79 -15.73
C THR A 41 31.21 -10.46 -16.51
N LYS A 42 32.39 -10.03 -16.99
CA LYS A 42 33.66 -10.64 -17.38
C LYS A 42 34.75 -9.56 -17.31
#